data_AF-A0A8H4UCC8-F1
#
_entry.id   AF-A0A8H4UCC8-F1
#
_cell.length_a   1.000
_cell.length_b   1.000
_cell.length_c   1.000
_cell.angle_alpha   90.00
_cell.angle_beta   90.00
_cell.angle_gamma   90.00
#
_symmetry.space_group_name_H-M   'P 1'
#
loop_
_entity.id
_entity.type
_entity.pdbx_description
1 polymer ?
#
loop_
_entity_poly.entity_id
_entity_poly.type
_entity_poly.pdbx_seq_one_letter_code
_entity_poly.pdbx_strand_id
1 'polypeptide(L)'
;MCLIRSSSEDFGALSTEEIAVSVNEWLRLEDRVGMQRKLFALQQIPTFFQLSPNTTSFSPVNGQYTVECLRSITVSINKVACDTAMNSKMFEAFWANGNASRVFESWVSAHLLSISSHEQQAQMVYNGDFTAKWCPLFIAAGVYLTYVLDVWNVMEKPIHRYTLNLFGREMRDCGTELELATPALKDFVFWQLYLGAIYGYSYPLDDGDYETSLTLSYVYTSLKRLAQLMGLSSWVTARNALSRIAWPAPHADKSIARDLWNQLLL
;
A
#
# COMPACT_ATOMS: atom_id res chain seq x y z
N MET A 1 -17.93 15.24 7.24
CA MET A 1 -17.81 14.49 8.51
C MET A 1 -16.61 13.56 8.39
N CYS A 2 -15.50 13.86 9.09
CA CYS A 2 -14.37 12.95 9.22
C CYS A 2 -14.79 11.79 10.13
N LEU A 3 -15.03 10.61 9.57
CA LEU A 3 -14.83 9.40 10.36
C LEU A 3 -13.35 9.13 10.29
N ILE A 4 -12.61 9.53 11.33
CA ILE A 4 -11.50 8.81 11.97
C ILE A 4 -10.91 9.73 13.04
N ARG A 5 -10.90 9.20 14.28
CA ARG A 5 -10.67 9.84 15.59
C ARG A 5 -11.90 10.53 16.19
N SER A 6 -12.81 9.72 16.74
CA SER A 6 -13.30 10.02 18.09
C SER A 6 -12.82 8.91 19.02
N SER A 7 -12.35 9.34 20.18
CA SER A 7 -12.36 8.56 21.42
C SER A 7 -13.70 7.86 21.60
N SER A 8 -13.71 6.77 22.36
CA SER A 8 -14.84 5.86 22.60
C SER A 8 -16.06 6.47 23.33
N GLU A 9 -16.38 7.73 23.12
CA GLU A 9 -17.52 8.39 23.75
C GLU A 9 -18.26 9.22 22.68
N ASP A 10 -19.59 9.07 22.68
CA ASP A 10 -20.60 9.70 21.82
C ASP A 10 -20.79 9.18 20.39
N PHE A 11 -21.28 7.93 20.28
CA PHE A 11 -22.27 7.61 19.25
C PHE A 11 -23.66 8.06 19.73
N GLY A 12 -23.88 9.38 19.72
CA GLY A 12 -25.25 9.90 19.64
C GLY A 12 -25.87 9.36 18.35
N ALA A 13 -27.01 8.67 18.46
CA ALA A 13 -27.68 8.01 17.34
C ALA A 13 -27.98 9.00 16.21
N LEU A 14 -27.17 8.97 15.15
CA LEU A 14 -27.45 9.66 13.89
C LEU A 14 -28.83 9.25 13.40
N SER A 15 -29.65 10.22 13.00
CA SER A 15 -30.96 9.94 12.44
C SER A 15 -30.82 9.21 11.09
N THR A 16 -31.81 8.38 10.75
CA THR A 16 -31.83 7.64 9.48
C THR A 16 -31.71 8.56 8.26
N GLU A 17 -32.19 9.79 8.38
CA GLU A 17 -32.15 10.81 7.33
C GLU A 17 -30.73 11.38 7.12
N GLU A 18 -29.99 11.65 8.21
CA GLU A 18 -28.60 12.08 8.14
C GLU A 18 -27.68 11.00 7.57
N ILE A 19 -27.96 9.73 7.88
CA ILE A 19 -27.27 8.58 7.28
C ILE A 19 -27.56 8.53 5.77
N ALA A 20 -28.83 8.67 5.36
CA ALA A 20 -29.22 8.60 3.96
C ALA A 20 -28.60 9.73 3.12
N VAL A 21 -28.54 10.96 3.65
CA VAL A 21 -27.88 12.10 3.00
C VAL A 21 -26.38 11.85 2.84
N SER A 22 -25.71 11.41 3.91
CA SER A 22 -24.27 11.13 3.89
C SER A 22 -23.92 10.01 2.90
N VAL A 23 -24.74 8.95 2.85
CA VAL A 23 -24.58 7.86 1.87
C VAL A 23 -24.79 8.36 0.45
N ASN A 24 -25.75 9.25 0.20
CA ASN A 24 -26.01 9.79 -1.13
C ASN A 24 -24.88 10.73 -1.61
N GLU A 25 -24.35 11.59 -0.74
CA GLU A 25 -23.18 12.41 -1.05
C GLU A 25 -21.95 11.54 -1.36
N TRP A 26 -21.72 10.48 -0.58
CA TRP A 26 -20.64 9.53 -0.85
C TRP A 26 -20.82 8.80 -2.17
N LEU A 27 -22.03 8.33 -2.48
CA LEU A 27 -22.38 7.70 -3.75
C LEU A 27 -22.23 8.64 -4.95
N ARG A 28 -22.33 9.96 -4.76
CA ARG A 28 -22.13 10.97 -5.80
C ARG A 28 -20.65 11.25 -6.10
N LEU A 29 -19.80 11.16 -5.07
CA LEU A 29 -18.35 11.32 -5.21
C LEU A 29 -17.71 10.12 -5.91
N GLU A 30 -18.34 8.96 -5.77
CA GLU A 30 -17.93 7.73 -6.42
C GLU A 30 -18.49 7.64 -7.85
N ASP A 31 -17.67 7.23 -8.83
CA ASP A 31 -18.19 6.88 -10.15
C ASP A 31 -19.18 5.71 -10.03
N ARG A 32 -20.22 5.64 -10.86
CA ARG A 32 -21.19 4.53 -10.87
C ARG A 32 -20.52 3.17 -10.99
N VAL A 33 -19.36 3.14 -11.66
CA VAL A 33 -18.52 1.95 -11.81
C VAL A 33 -17.80 1.57 -10.50
N GLY A 34 -17.50 2.54 -9.62
CA GLY A 34 -16.87 2.29 -8.32
C GLY A 34 -17.72 1.41 -7.40
N MET A 35 -19.03 1.64 -7.35
CA MET A 35 -19.96 0.80 -6.59
C MET A 35 -20.00 -0.65 -7.11
N GLN A 36 -20.01 -0.84 -8.43
CA GLN A 36 -19.93 -2.18 -9.04
C GLN A 36 -18.63 -2.89 -8.67
N ARG A 37 -17.49 -2.17 -8.68
CA ARG A 37 -16.19 -2.71 -8.27
C ARG A 37 -16.15 -3.10 -6.80
N LYS A 38 -16.78 -2.30 -5.91
CA LYS A 38 -16.92 -2.63 -4.48
C LYS A 38 -17.79 -3.87 -4.27
N LEU A 39 -18.95 -3.95 -4.94
CA LEU A 39 -19.81 -5.12 -4.88
C LEU A 39 -19.09 -6.37 -5.38
N PHE A 40 -18.35 -6.25 -6.48
CA PHE A 40 -17.48 -7.32 -6.97
C PHE A 40 -16.46 -7.74 -5.90
N ALA A 41 -15.71 -6.79 -5.33
CA ALA A 41 -14.73 -7.08 -4.28
C ALA A 41 -15.35 -7.79 -3.06
N LEU A 42 -16.53 -7.34 -2.60
CA LEU A 42 -17.27 -7.98 -1.51
C LEU A 42 -17.71 -9.41 -1.86
N GLN A 43 -18.15 -9.65 -3.10
CA GLN A 43 -18.50 -10.98 -3.58
C GLN A 43 -17.29 -11.94 -3.62
N GLN A 44 -16.07 -11.42 -3.68
CA GLN A 44 -14.85 -12.22 -3.65
C GLN A 44 -14.33 -12.49 -2.23
N ILE A 45 -14.92 -11.91 -1.17
CA ILE A 45 -14.49 -12.20 0.22
C ILE A 45 -14.40 -13.71 0.51
N PRO A 46 -15.37 -14.57 0.09
CA PRO A 46 -15.29 -16.00 0.32
C PRO A 46 -14.05 -16.67 -0.29
N THR A 47 -13.50 -16.16 -1.41
CA THR A 47 -12.34 -16.78 -2.07
C THR A 47 -11.06 -16.62 -1.25
N PHE A 48 -10.96 -15.62 -0.38
CA PHE A 48 -9.83 -15.47 0.55
C PHE A 48 -9.75 -16.61 1.57
N PHE A 49 -10.87 -17.29 1.83
CA PHE A 49 -10.95 -18.44 2.74
C PHE A 49 -10.86 -19.78 2.00
N GLN A 50 -10.85 -19.77 0.67
CA GLN A 50 -10.66 -20.98 -0.12
C GLN A 50 -9.17 -21.32 -0.13
N LEU A 51 -8.79 -22.28 0.71
CA LEU A 51 -7.47 -22.90 0.65
C LEU A 51 -7.34 -23.63 -0.70
N SER A 52 -6.49 -23.13 -1.59
CA SER A 52 -6.14 -23.88 -2.80
C SER A 52 -5.52 -25.21 -2.37
N PRO A 53 -6.06 -26.36 -2.80
CA PRO A 53 -5.64 -27.66 -2.27
C PRO A 53 -4.19 -28.04 -2.62
N ASN A 54 -3.53 -27.33 -3.56
CA ASN A 54 -2.29 -27.80 -4.17
C ASN A 54 -1.11 -26.79 -4.21
N THR A 55 -1.20 -25.62 -3.58
CA THR A 55 -0.11 -24.62 -3.66
C THR A 55 0.43 -24.23 -2.30
N THR A 56 1.64 -24.67 -2.00
CA THR A 56 2.45 -24.25 -0.83
C THR A 56 2.90 -22.80 -0.89
N SER A 57 2.75 -22.10 -2.03
CA SER A 57 3.08 -20.69 -2.19
C SER A 57 2.17 -19.98 -3.22
N PHE A 58 1.87 -18.70 -2.98
CA PHE A 58 1.14 -17.85 -3.92
C PHE A 58 2.02 -17.50 -5.12
N SER A 59 1.45 -17.51 -6.32
CA SER A 59 2.19 -17.12 -7.52
C SER A 59 2.45 -15.60 -7.57
N PRO A 60 3.52 -15.15 -8.23
CA PRO A 60 3.74 -13.73 -8.50
C PRO A 60 2.60 -13.10 -9.29
N VAL A 61 2.32 -11.83 -9.04
CA VAL A 61 1.26 -11.03 -9.65
C VAL A 61 1.83 -9.78 -10.31
N ASN A 62 1.10 -9.25 -11.29
CA ASN A 62 1.43 -7.97 -11.93
C ASN A 62 0.94 -6.80 -11.06
N GLY A 63 1.87 -6.02 -10.52
CA GLY A 63 1.59 -4.83 -9.71
C GLY A 63 1.29 -3.55 -10.50
N GLN A 64 1.45 -3.55 -11.82
CA GLN A 64 1.34 -2.34 -12.68
C GLN A 64 0.03 -1.58 -12.44
N TYR A 65 -1.11 -2.27 -12.46
CA TYR A 65 -2.42 -1.62 -12.33
C TYR A 65 -2.60 -0.98 -10.94
N THR A 66 -2.10 -1.63 -9.88
CA THR A 66 -2.06 -1.05 -8.53
C THR A 66 -1.22 0.23 -8.52
N VAL A 67 -0.03 0.20 -9.12
CA VAL A 67 0.87 1.37 -9.19
C VAL A 67 0.20 2.53 -9.93
N GLU A 68 -0.46 2.28 -11.06
CA GLU A 68 -1.18 3.30 -11.82
C GLU A 68 -2.34 3.94 -11.02
N CYS A 69 -3.08 3.13 -10.27
CA CYS A 69 -4.14 3.62 -9.40
C CYS A 69 -3.57 4.47 -8.26
N LEU A 70 -2.48 4.03 -7.61
CA LEU A 70 -1.81 4.80 -6.56
C LEU A 70 -1.25 6.13 -7.08
N ARG A 71 -0.66 6.15 -8.29
CA ARG A 71 -0.22 7.40 -8.96
C ARG A 71 -1.40 8.34 -9.17
N SER A 72 -2.53 7.83 -9.65
CA SER A 72 -3.74 8.62 -9.89
C SER A 72 -4.27 9.26 -8.60
N ILE A 73 -4.34 8.49 -7.51
CA ILE A 73 -4.70 8.98 -6.17
C ILE A 73 -3.72 10.06 -5.72
N THR A 74 -2.41 9.81 -5.87
CA THR A 74 -1.35 10.74 -5.46
C THR A 74 -1.46 12.09 -6.19
N VAL A 75 -1.78 12.08 -7.49
CA VAL A 75 -2.01 13.30 -8.27
C VAL A 75 -3.24 14.05 -7.76
N SER A 76 -4.35 13.36 -7.48
CA SER A 76 -5.55 14.00 -6.92
C SER A 76 -5.29 14.64 -5.56
N ILE A 77 -4.57 13.94 -4.68
CA ILE A 77 -4.24 14.45 -3.34
C ILE A 77 -3.28 15.64 -3.43
N ASN A 78 -2.23 15.57 -4.27
CA ASN A 78 -1.28 16.67 -4.45
C ASN A 78 -1.96 17.97 -4.90
N LYS A 79 -3.02 17.88 -5.72
CA LYS A 79 -3.80 19.07 -6.15
C LYS A 79 -4.54 19.73 -4.99
N VAL A 80 -5.00 18.93 -4.03
CA VAL A 80 -5.80 19.38 -2.89
C VAL A 80 -4.94 19.79 -1.70
N ALA A 81 -3.76 19.20 -1.54
CA ALA A 81 -2.83 19.49 -0.44
C ALA A 81 -2.31 20.94 -0.43
N CYS A 82 -2.52 21.71 -1.51
CA CYS A 82 -2.22 23.14 -1.57
C CYS A 82 -3.30 24.04 -0.94
N ASP A 83 -4.41 23.47 -0.45
CA ASP A 83 -5.61 24.19 -0.03
C ASP A 83 -5.89 23.98 1.48
N THR A 84 -6.31 25.03 2.20
CA THR A 84 -6.34 25.07 3.68
C THR A 84 -7.50 24.29 4.32
N ALA A 85 -8.49 23.86 3.54
CA ALA A 85 -9.59 23.01 3.97
C ALA A 85 -9.26 21.51 3.79
N MET A 86 -8.26 21.03 4.54
CA MET A 86 -7.47 19.84 4.20
C MET A 86 -8.27 18.52 4.26
N ASN A 87 -9.01 18.24 5.34
CA ASN A 87 -9.49 16.87 5.59
C ASN A 87 -10.69 16.43 4.74
N SER A 88 -11.69 17.31 4.52
CA SER A 88 -12.87 16.96 3.70
C SER A 88 -12.50 16.81 2.22
N LYS A 89 -11.66 17.72 1.72
CA LYS A 89 -11.21 17.69 0.32
C LYS A 89 -10.26 16.53 0.04
N MET A 90 -9.43 16.10 1.01
CA MET A 90 -8.58 14.91 0.86
C MET A 90 -9.41 13.63 0.75
N PHE A 91 -10.47 13.49 1.56
CA PHE A 91 -11.41 12.38 1.46
C PHE A 91 -12.10 12.35 0.09
N GLU A 92 -12.62 13.49 -0.37
CA GLU A 92 -13.21 13.62 -1.70
C GLU A 92 -12.20 13.26 -2.80
N ALA A 93 -10.97 13.76 -2.72
CA ALA A 93 -9.91 13.48 -3.70
C ALA A 93 -9.49 12.01 -3.75
N PHE A 94 -9.52 11.31 -2.61
CA PHE A 94 -9.23 9.89 -2.52
C PHE A 94 -10.31 9.03 -3.21
N TRP A 95 -11.58 9.37 -2.99
CA TRP A 95 -12.72 8.65 -3.59
C TRP A 95 -13.06 9.12 -5.01
N ALA A 96 -12.58 10.30 -5.42
CA ALA A 96 -12.87 10.89 -6.72
C ALA A 96 -12.54 9.95 -7.87
N ASN A 97 -13.45 9.91 -8.85
CA ASN A 97 -13.35 9.11 -10.06
C ASN A 97 -13.18 7.60 -9.80
N GLY A 98 -13.54 7.12 -8.61
CA GLY A 98 -13.47 5.70 -8.26
C GLY A 98 -12.04 5.14 -8.18
N ASN A 99 -11.02 5.98 -8.03
CA ASN A 99 -9.63 5.53 -7.99
C ASN A 99 -9.37 4.58 -6.80
N ALA A 100 -9.90 4.90 -5.62
CA ALA A 100 -9.85 3.99 -4.46
C ALA A 100 -10.51 2.64 -4.78
N SER A 101 -11.68 2.64 -5.42
CA SER A 101 -12.40 1.43 -5.81
C SER A 101 -11.64 0.58 -6.84
N ARG A 102 -10.87 1.22 -7.74
CA ARG A 102 -9.95 0.55 -8.67
C ARG A 102 -8.75 -0.09 -7.95
N VAL A 103 -8.23 0.54 -6.89
CA VAL A 103 -7.18 -0.07 -6.05
C VAL A 103 -7.70 -1.35 -5.38
N PHE A 104 -8.89 -1.31 -4.77
CA PHE A 104 -9.48 -2.49 -4.13
C PHE A 104 -9.75 -3.62 -5.10
N GLU A 105 -10.30 -3.31 -6.27
CA GLU A 105 -10.49 -4.28 -7.33
C GLU A 105 -9.14 -4.87 -7.79
N SER A 106 -8.12 -4.04 -8.01
CA SER A 106 -6.77 -4.51 -8.35
C SER A 106 -6.25 -5.53 -7.35
N TRP A 107 -6.41 -5.24 -6.05
CA TRP A 107 -5.95 -6.13 -4.98
C TRP A 107 -6.70 -7.46 -4.98
N VAL A 108 -8.02 -7.44 -5.15
CA VAL A 108 -8.84 -8.65 -5.21
C VAL A 108 -8.51 -9.47 -6.45
N SER A 109 -8.46 -8.85 -7.62
CA SER A 109 -8.10 -9.52 -8.88
C SER A 109 -6.69 -10.11 -8.82
N ALA A 110 -5.71 -9.39 -8.27
CA ALA A 110 -4.37 -9.91 -8.06
C ALA A 110 -4.35 -11.10 -7.10
N HIS A 111 -5.17 -11.08 -6.04
CA HIS A 111 -5.27 -12.21 -5.11
C HIS A 111 -5.81 -13.46 -5.83
N LEU A 112 -6.91 -13.31 -6.56
CA LEU A 112 -7.51 -14.39 -7.35
C LEU A 112 -6.51 -14.99 -8.34
N LEU A 113 -5.71 -14.15 -9.00
CA LEU A 113 -4.65 -14.61 -9.88
C LEU A 113 -3.57 -15.38 -9.12
N SER A 114 -3.17 -14.91 -7.93
CA SER A 114 -2.13 -15.57 -7.12
C SER A 114 -2.49 -16.97 -6.64
N ILE A 115 -3.79 -17.29 -6.54
CA ILE A 115 -4.33 -18.62 -6.16
C ILE A 115 -4.80 -19.46 -7.34
N SER A 116 -4.89 -18.86 -8.54
CA SER A 116 -5.29 -19.55 -9.77
C SER A 116 -4.20 -20.51 -10.29
N SER A 117 -4.58 -21.46 -11.15
CA SER A 117 -3.62 -22.42 -11.71
C SER A 117 -2.60 -21.76 -12.63
N HIS A 118 -1.40 -22.35 -12.72
CA HIS A 118 -0.32 -21.86 -13.61
C HIS A 118 -0.74 -21.72 -15.08
N GLU A 119 -1.68 -22.54 -15.57
CA GLU A 119 -2.19 -22.46 -16.95
C GLU A 119 -3.01 -21.18 -17.19
N GLN A 120 -3.78 -20.72 -16.19
CA GLN A 120 -4.55 -19.48 -16.28
C GLN A 120 -3.64 -18.24 -16.18
N GLN A 121 -2.52 -18.36 -15.47
CA GLN A 121 -1.52 -17.30 -15.37
C GLN A 121 -0.64 -17.17 -16.61
N ALA A 122 -0.27 -18.28 -17.26
CA ALA A 122 0.60 -18.29 -18.44
C ALA A 122 -0.03 -17.58 -19.66
N GLN A 123 -1.36 -17.41 -19.67
CA GLN A 123 -2.09 -16.67 -20.70
C GLN A 123 -2.01 -15.15 -20.51
N MET A 124 -1.56 -14.67 -19.34
CA MET A 124 -1.37 -13.25 -19.08
C MET A 124 0.08 -12.86 -19.40
N VAL A 125 0.27 -11.98 -20.38
CA VAL A 125 1.59 -11.42 -20.71
C VAL A 125 2.04 -10.52 -19.55
N TYR A 126 3.01 -11.00 -18.76
CA TYR A 126 3.64 -10.21 -17.72
C TYR A 126 4.79 -9.39 -18.33
N ASN A 127 4.64 -8.07 -18.37
CA ASN A 127 5.83 -7.21 -18.42
C ASN A 127 6.48 -7.31 -17.03
N GLY A 128 7.65 -7.93 -16.95
CA GLY A 128 8.33 -8.29 -15.69
C GLY A 128 8.74 -7.11 -14.79
N ASP A 129 8.48 -5.87 -15.21
CA ASP A 129 8.90 -4.65 -14.53
C ASP A 129 8.20 -4.41 -13.18
N PHE A 130 7.01 -4.96 -12.96
CA PHE A 130 6.23 -4.79 -11.73
C PHE A 130 5.73 -6.12 -11.15
N THR A 131 6.46 -7.19 -11.39
CA THR A 131 6.15 -8.50 -10.79
C THR A 131 6.43 -8.47 -9.29
N ALA A 132 5.44 -8.84 -8.47
CA ALA A 132 5.61 -8.96 -7.02
C ALA A 132 4.76 -10.10 -6.45
N LYS A 133 5.08 -10.54 -5.24
CA LYS A 133 4.15 -11.37 -4.46
C LYS A 133 2.96 -10.51 -4.00
N TRP A 134 1.79 -11.15 -3.87
CA TRP A 134 0.56 -10.44 -3.52
C TRP A 134 0.62 -9.76 -2.13
N CYS A 135 1.08 -10.47 -1.09
CA CYS A 135 1.09 -9.90 0.27
C CYS A 135 1.98 -8.64 0.39
N PRO A 136 3.26 -8.62 -0.05
CA PRO A 136 4.06 -7.40 0.00
C PRO A 136 3.48 -6.23 -0.78
N LEU A 137 2.87 -6.50 -1.94
CA LEU A 137 2.21 -5.46 -2.75
C LEU A 137 1.02 -4.85 -2.00
N PHE A 138 0.15 -5.68 -1.44
CA PHE A 138 -1.01 -5.23 -0.67
C PHE A 138 -0.59 -4.43 0.57
N ILE A 139 0.36 -4.95 1.34
CA ILE A 139 0.84 -4.31 2.58
C ILE A 139 1.51 -2.98 2.26
N ALA A 140 2.43 -2.93 1.29
CA ALA A 140 3.10 -1.69 0.90
C ALA A 140 2.08 -0.64 0.41
N ALA A 141 1.13 -1.03 -0.44
CA ALA A 141 0.09 -0.12 -0.91
C ALA A 141 -0.80 0.40 0.23
N GLY A 142 -1.19 -0.45 1.19
CA GLY A 142 -1.91 -0.02 2.39
C GLY A 142 -1.10 0.97 3.24
N VAL A 143 0.18 0.67 3.48
CA VAL A 143 1.09 1.56 4.21
C VAL A 143 1.26 2.90 3.50
N TYR A 144 1.34 2.91 2.17
CA TYR A 144 1.42 4.13 1.39
C TYR A 144 0.17 5.00 1.58
N LEU A 145 -1.02 4.42 1.50
CA LEU A 145 -2.27 5.15 1.69
C LEU A 145 -2.43 5.70 3.12
N THR A 146 -1.92 4.98 4.13
CA THR A 146 -2.02 5.37 5.55
C THR A 146 -0.92 6.35 5.97
N TYR A 147 0.36 6.00 5.78
CA TYR A 147 1.48 6.73 6.38
C TYR A 147 2.11 7.76 5.45
N VAL A 148 1.89 7.65 4.13
CA VAL A 148 2.45 8.61 3.15
C VAL A 148 1.39 9.60 2.67
N LEU A 149 0.17 9.11 2.39
CA LEU A 149 -0.93 9.95 1.92
C LEU A 149 -1.91 10.40 3.02
N ASP A 150 -1.92 9.73 4.18
CA ASP A 150 -2.83 10.04 5.30
C ASP A 150 -4.32 10.06 4.91
N VAL A 151 -4.72 9.16 4.00
CA VAL A 151 -6.10 9.04 3.49
C VAL A 151 -6.78 7.73 3.89
N TRP A 152 -6.03 6.77 4.41
CA TRP A 152 -6.53 5.45 4.80
C TRP A 152 -6.29 5.17 6.27
N ASN A 153 -7.28 4.57 6.93
CA ASN A 153 -7.21 4.32 8.37
C ASN A 153 -6.12 3.32 8.75
N VAL A 154 -5.54 3.52 9.93
CA VAL A 154 -4.45 2.69 10.45
C VAL A 154 -4.95 1.27 10.69
N MET A 155 -4.17 0.27 10.29
CA MET A 155 -4.42 -1.12 10.70
C MET A 155 -4.41 -1.22 12.22
N GLU A 156 -5.29 -2.01 12.82
CA GLU A 156 -5.34 -2.13 14.28
C GLU A 156 -4.02 -2.70 14.84
N LYS A 157 -3.59 -2.17 15.99
CA LYS A 157 -2.37 -2.60 16.71
C LYS A 157 -2.12 -4.11 16.78
N PRO A 158 -3.12 -4.97 17.11
CA PRO A 158 -2.91 -6.42 17.19
C PRO A 158 -2.44 -7.07 15.88
N ILE A 159 -2.67 -6.43 14.73
CA ILE A 159 -2.36 -7.00 13.42
C ILE A 159 -0.97 -6.56 12.93
N HIS A 160 -0.38 -5.50 13.49
CA HIS A 160 0.90 -4.94 13.03
C HIS A 160 2.06 -5.95 13.01
N ARG A 161 2.25 -6.70 14.10
CA ARG A 161 3.32 -7.71 14.21
C ARG A 161 3.18 -8.78 13.15
N TYR A 162 1.97 -9.31 13.02
CA TYR A 162 1.66 -10.33 12.02
C TYR A 162 1.90 -9.80 10.60
N THR A 163 1.40 -8.60 10.28
CA THR A 163 1.57 -7.97 8.97
C THR A 163 3.04 -7.74 8.64
N LEU A 164 3.82 -7.23 9.59
CA LEU A 164 5.24 -6.96 9.37
C LEU A 164 6.05 -8.26 9.18
N ASN A 165 5.80 -9.28 10.01
CA ASN A 165 6.45 -10.59 9.87
C ASN A 165 6.05 -11.29 8.57
N LEU A 166 4.79 -11.20 8.16
CA LEU A 166 4.32 -11.70 6.87
C LEU A 166 5.01 -10.95 5.72
N PHE A 167 5.06 -9.62 5.78
CA PHE A 167 5.77 -8.80 4.79
C PHE A 167 7.23 -9.22 4.65
N GLY A 168 7.96 -9.31 5.75
CA GLY A 168 9.38 -9.69 5.75
C GLY A 168 9.62 -11.13 5.30
N ARG A 169 8.74 -12.07 5.68
CA ARG A 169 8.79 -13.45 5.18
C ARG A 169 8.63 -13.50 3.66
N GLU A 170 7.64 -12.81 3.12
CA GLU A 170 7.38 -12.86 1.68
C GLU A 170 8.44 -12.11 0.86
N MET A 171 8.98 -11.01 1.39
CA MET A 171 10.05 -10.23 0.75
C MET A 171 11.42 -10.91 0.77
N ARG A 172 11.64 -11.94 1.60
CA ARG A 172 12.93 -12.65 1.69
C ARG A 172 13.42 -13.21 0.35
N ASP A 173 12.48 -13.69 -0.45
CA ASP A 173 12.76 -14.31 -1.75
C ASP A 173 12.87 -13.28 -2.89
N CYS A 174 12.41 -12.03 -2.68
CA CYS A 174 12.46 -10.99 -3.70
C CYS A 174 13.87 -10.41 -3.88
N GLY A 175 14.81 -10.68 -2.98
CA GLY A 175 16.15 -10.09 -2.95
C GLY A 175 17.23 -10.85 -3.73
N THR A 176 16.99 -12.07 -4.18
CA THR A 176 18.05 -12.97 -4.69
C THR A 176 18.54 -12.65 -6.10
N GLU A 177 17.76 -11.93 -6.90
CA GLU A 177 18.07 -11.66 -8.33
C GLU A 177 18.08 -10.17 -8.70
N LEU A 178 18.07 -9.27 -7.69
CA LEU A 178 17.94 -7.84 -7.93
C LEU A 178 19.10 -7.23 -8.73
N GLU A 179 20.28 -7.84 -8.79
CA GLU A 179 21.41 -7.30 -9.55
C GLU A 179 21.12 -7.30 -11.07
N LEU A 180 20.48 -8.38 -11.56
CA LEU A 180 20.12 -8.58 -12.96
C LEU A 180 18.73 -8.03 -13.32
N ALA A 181 17.98 -7.56 -12.33
CA ALA A 181 16.64 -7.00 -12.51
C ALA A 181 16.64 -5.69 -13.33
N THR A 182 15.51 -5.42 -13.99
CA THR A 182 15.27 -4.17 -14.70
C THR A 182 15.27 -2.98 -13.73
N PRO A 183 15.61 -1.76 -14.18
CA PRO A 183 15.55 -0.57 -13.33
C PRO A 183 14.18 -0.35 -12.69
N ALA A 184 13.10 -0.61 -13.44
CA ALA A 184 11.73 -0.47 -12.96
C ALA A 184 11.42 -1.46 -11.82
N LEU A 185 11.87 -2.72 -11.94
CA LEU A 185 11.70 -3.71 -10.88
C LEU A 185 12.52 -3.35 -9.63
N LYS A 186 13.74 -2.82 -9.79
CA LYS A 186 14.55 -2.30 -8.66
C LYS A 186 13.84 -1.16 -7.94
N ASP A 187 13.32 -0.19 -8.69
CA ASP A 187 12.53 0.92 -8.13
C ASP A 187 11.29 0.42 -7.38
N PHE A 188 10.62 -0.60 -7.92
CA PHE A 188 9.41 -1.16 -7.34
C PHE A 188 9.68 -1.91 -6.05
N VAL A 189 10.70 -2.77 -6.02
CA VAL A 189 11.13 -3.47 -4.80
C VAL A 189 11.67 -2.50 -3.76
N PHE A 190 12.41 -1.47 -4.18
CA PHE A 190 12.84 -0.39 -3.31
C PHE A 190 11.65 0.32 -2.67
N TRP A 191 10.63 0.66 -3.45
CA TRP A 191 9.40 1.27 -2.95
C TRP A 191 8.69 0.39 -1.92
N GLN A 192 8.58 -0.92 -2.16
CA GLN A 192 7.97 -1.86 -1.21
C GLN A 192 8.76 -1.94 0.09
N LEU A 193 10.08 -2.16 0.02
CA LEU A 193 10.95 -2.26 1.20
C LEU A 193 10.95 -0.96 2.01
N TYR A 194 10.94 0.18 1.34
CA TYR A 194 10.92 1.49 1.98
C TYR A 194 9.62 1.72 2.75
N LEU A 195 8.48 1.29 2.20
CA LEU A 195 7.20 1.34 2.91
C LEU A 195 7.16 0.35 4.08
N GLY A 196 7.68 -0.86 3.91
CA GLY A 196 7.85 -1.80 5.03
C GLY A 196 8.69 -1.22 6.17
N ALA A 197 9.75 -0.48 5.82
CA ALA A 197 10.60 0.24 6.77
C ALA A 197 9.85 1.38 7.48
N ILE A 198 9.03 2.17 6.75
CA ILE A 198 8.15 3.20 7.35
C ILE A 198 7.15 2.57 8.32
N TYR A 199 6.56 1.43 7.94
CA TYR A 199 5.60 0.72 8.79
C TYR A 199 6.23 0.28 10.10
N GLY A 200 7.43 -0.30 10.05
CA GLY A 200 8.22 -0.65 11.22
C GLY A 200 8.62 0.55 12.07
N TYR A 201 9.10 1.61 11.44
CA TYR A 201 9.49 2.84 12.14
C TYR A 201 8.31 3.49 12.89
N SER A 202 7.13 3.42 12.31
CA SER A 202 5.90 4.00 12.89
C SER A 202 5.32 3.15 14.02
N TYR A 203 5.84 1.94 14.25
CA TYR A 203 5.40 1.03 15.29
C TYR A 203 6.59 0.56 16.16
N PRO A 204 6.91 1.27 17.25
CA PRO A 204 7.98 0.86 18.15
C PRO A 204 7.65 -0.51 18.77
N LEU A 205 8.65 -1.39 18.77
CA LEU A 205 8.53 -2.74 19.33
C LEU A 205 8.55 -2.68 20.85
N ASP A 206 7.77 -3.56 21.48
CA ASP A 206 7.88 -3.82 22.93
C ASP A 206 9.11 -4.71 23.20
N ASP A 207 9.70 -4.57 24.40
CA ASP A 207 10.76 -5.46 24.89
C ASP A 207 10.23 -6.90 24.96
N GLY A 208 10.58 -7.73 23.96
CA GLY A 208 10.14 -9.12 23.84
C GLY A 208 9.83 -9.57 22.41
N ASP A 209 9.74 -8.65 21.44
CA ASP A 209 9.38 -8.95 20.06
C ASP A 209 10.58 -9.30 19.16
N TYR A 210 11.27 -10.40 19.49
CA TYR A 210 12.50 -10.82 18.82
C TYR A 210 12.30 -11.12 17.32
N GLU A 211 11.21 -11.81 16.97
CA GLU A 211 10.94 -12.16 15.56
C GLU A 211 10.70 -10.93 14.70
N THR A 212 9.91 -9.96 15.19
CA THR A 212 9.65 -8.72 14.46
C THR A 212 10.89 -7.84 14.36
N SER A 213 11.74 -7.84 15.40
CA SER A 213 13.05 -7.19 15.36
C SER A 213 13.96 -7.79 14.28
N LEU A 214 14.03 -9.13 14.17
CA LEU A 214 14.76 -9.80 13.09
C LEU A 214 14.20 -9.44 11.71
N THR A 215 12.88 -9.40 11.57
CA THR A 215 12.22 -8.99 10.32
C THR A 215 12.59 -7.57 9.94
N LEU A 216 12.57 -6.61 10.87
CA LEU A 216 12.96 -5.23 10.59
C LEU A 216 14.43 -5.09 10.26
N SER A 217 15.29 -5.82 10.97
CA SER A 217 16.72 -5.89 10.65
C SER A 217 16.95 -6.38 9.21
N TYR A 218 16.22 -7.41 8.78
CA TYR A 218 16.25 -7.88 7.40
C TYR A 218 15.79 -6.82 6.40
N VAL A 219 14.65 -6.15 6.68
CA VAL A 219 14.11 -5.09 5.81
C VAL A 219 15.10 -3.94 5.68
N TYR A 220 15.65 -3.43 6.78
CA TYR A 220 16.63 -2.35 6.76
C TYR A 220 17.93 -2.73 6.05
N THR A 221 18.44 -3.94 6.29
CA THR A 221 19.66 -4.44 5.63
C THR A 221 19.44 -4.56 4.12
N SER A 222 18.29 -5.12 3.71
CA SER A 222 17.93 -5.28 2.29
C SER A 222 17.74 -3.93 1.60
N LEU A 223 17.10 -2.98 2.30
CA LEU A 223 16.90 -1.62 1.82
C LEU A 223 18.25 -0.89 1.64
N LYS A 224 19.19 -1.02 2.59
CA LYS A 224 20.53 -0.42 2.50
C LYS A 224 21.33 -1.01 1.35
N ARG A 225 21.30 -2.34 1.18
CA ARG A 225 21.94 -3.03 0.04
C ARG A 225 21.36 -2.55 -1.29
N LEU A 226 20.04 -2.46 -1.39
CA LEU A 226 19.38 -2.03 -2.63
C LEU A 226 19.64 -0.56 -2.94
N ALA A 227 19.65 0.31 -1.92
CA ALA A 227 20.04 1.71 -2.07
C ALA A 227 21.46 1.86 -2.62
N GLN A 228 22.41 1.06 -2.10
CA GLN A 228 23.79 1.03 -2.61
C GLN A 228 23.85 0.55 -4.07
N LEU A 229 23.14 -0.54 -4.39
CA LEU A 229 23.06 -1.10 -5.75
C LEU A 229 22.51 -0.08 -6.75
N MET A 230 21.55 0.74 -6.33
CA MET A 230 20.91 1.79 -7.13
C MET A 230 21.67 3.12 -7.11
N GLY A 231 22.77 3.24 -6.36
CA GLY A 231 23.54 4.48 -6.23
C GLY A 231 22.81 5.62 -5.51
N LEU A 232 21.88 5.30 -4.60
CA LEU A 232 21.07 6.28 -3.87
C LEU A 232 21.83 6.77 -2.63
N SER A 233 22.49 7.93 -2.76
CA SER A 233 23.34 8.51 -1.70
C SER A 233 22.68 9.62 -0.89
N SER A 234 21.54 10.14 -1.34
CA SER A 234 20.83 11.25 -0.71
C SER A 234 19.32 11.02 -0.67
N TRP A 235 18.63 11.73 0.24
CA TRP A 235 17.17 11.69 0.29
C TRP A 235 16.55 12.13 -1.04
N VAL A 236 17.15 13.11 -1.72
CA VAL A 236 16.66 13.59 -3.03
C VAL A 236 16.68 12.46 -4.07
N THR A 237 17.79 11.73 -4.16
CA THR A 237 17.90 10.57 -5.09
C THR A 237 16.95 9.44 -4.71
N ALA A 238 16.80 9.14 -3.42
CA ALA A 238 15.88 8.13 -2.93
C ALA A 238 14.42 8.48 -3.24
N ARG A 239 14.02 9.71 -2.94
CA ARG A 239 12.68 10.23 -3.21
C ARG A 239 12.36 10.21 -4.70
N ASN A 240 13.33 10.53 -5.56
CA ASN A 240 13.16 10.42 -7.00
C ASN A 240 12.88 8.97 -7.43
N ALA A 241 13.56 7.99 -6.83
CA ALA A 241 13.26 6.57 -7.07
C ALA A 241 11.85 6.18 -6.60
N LEU A 242 11.44 6.60 -5.40
CA LEU A 242 10.07 6.37 -4.90
C LEU A 242 9.02 7.01 -5.81
N SER A 243 9.29 8.22 -6.32
CA SER A 243 8.39 8.96 -7.20
C SER A 243 8.21 8.31 -8.57
N ARG A 244 9.19 7.51 -9.03
CA ARG A 244 9.02 6.69 -10.25
C ARG A 244 7.97 5.60 -10.07
N ILE A 245 7.65 5.20 -8.83
CA ILE A 245 6.55 4.29 -8.52
C ILE A 245 5.31 5.09 -8.12
N ALA A 246 5.28 5.62 -6.90
CA ALA A 246 4.25 6.53 -6.40
C ALA A 246 4.79 7.26 -5.16
N TRP A 247 4.88 8.59 -5.21
CA TRP A 247 5.26 9.41 -4.05
C TRP A 247 4.71 10.84 -4.17
N PRO A 248 4.19 11.46 -3.09
CA PRO A 248 3.62 12.80 -3.13
C PRO A 248 4.68 13.88 -3.32
N ALA A 249 4.28 15.08 -3.78
CA ALA A 249 5.17 16.21 -4.05
C ALA A 249 5.91 16.73 -2.78
N PRO A 250 7.02 17.48 -2.90
CA PRO A 250 7.90 17.83 -1.77
C PRO A 250 7.29 18.75 -0.70
N HIS A 251 6.07 19.25 -0.89
CA HIS A 251 5.44 20.26 -0.04
C HIS A 251 4.99 19.73 1.34
N ALA A 252 5.21 18.46 1.64
CA ALA A 252 4.94 17.83 2.93
C ALA A 252 6.24 17.66 3.75
N ASP A 253 6.75 18.77 4.32
CA ASP A 253 8.06 18.86 4.99
C ASP A 253 8.11 18.25 6.41
N LYS A 254 7.30 17.21 6.67
CA LYS A 254 7.31 16.42 7.92
C LYS A 254 7.24 14.92 7.64
N SER A 255 7.94 14.46 6.62
CA SER A 255 7.84 13.05 6.24
C SER A 255 8.74 12.20 7.14
N ILE A 256 8.13 11.35 7.97
CA ILE A 256 8.74 10.19 8.65
C ILE A 256 9.75 9.46 7.74
N ALA A 257 9.46 9.40 6.43
CA ALA A 257 10.37 8.92 5.40
C ALA A 257 11.76 9.55 5.44
N ARG A 258 11.86 10.90 5.47
CA ARG A 258 13.16 11.58 5.47
C ARG A 258 13.96 11.25 6.74
N ASP A 259 13.31 11.19 7.89
CA ASP A 259 13.96 10.84 9.16
C ASP A 259 14.47 9.40 9.13
N LEU A 260 13.65 8.46 8.64
CA LEU A 260 14.05 7.09 8.39
C LEU A 260 15.24 6.99 7.43
N TRP A 261 15.23 7.75 6.32
CA TRP A 261 16.35 7.77 5.37
C TRP A 261 17.66 8.21 6.03
N ASN A 262 17.60 9.27 6.85
CA ASN A 262 18.78 9.76 7.56
C ASN A 262 19.31 8.73 8.56
N GLN A 263 18.43 7.97 9.22
CA GLN A 263 18.83 6.88 10.12
C GLN A 263 19.46 5.68 9.39
N LEU A 264 19.00 5.36 8.18
CA LEU A 264 19.54 4.25 7.38
C LEU A 264 20.96 4.50 6.85
N LEU A 265 21.31 5.79 6.64
CA LEU A 265 22.61 6.23 6.14
C LEU A 265 23.68 6.43 7.24
N LEU A 266 23.27 6.50 8.51
CA LEU A 266 24.17 6.37 9.65
C LEU A 266 24.58 4.89 9.85
#